data_AF-A0A496AKA0-F1
#
_entry.id   AF-A0A496AKA0-F1
#
_cell.length_a   1.000
_cell.length_b   1.000
_cell.length_c   1.000
_cell.angle_alpha   90.00
_cell.angle_beta   90.00
_cell.angle_gamma   90.00
#
_symmetry.space_group_name_H-M   'P 1'
#
loop_
_entity.id
_entity.type
_entity.pdbx_description
1 polymer ?
#
loop_
_entity_poly.entity_id
_entity_poly.type
_entity_poly.pdbx_seq_one_letter_code
_entity_poly.pdbx_strand_id
1 'polypeptide(L)'
;MLPGIIGVMMATEAIKYILGIGEPLIGRLILYEALGMTYREMKTVKDEQCPLCSDNPVITQLIDDYDAAAENPETYEPAAD
;
A
#
# COMPACT_ATOMS: atom_id res chain seq x y z
N MET A 1 19.28 -12.30 2.41
CA MET A 1 17.93 -12.35 3.02
C MET A 1 17.22 -11.03 2.80
N LEU A 2 16.39 -10.92 1.77
CA LEU A 2 15.65 -9.68 1.43
C LEU A 2 14.45 -9.38 2.35
N PRO A 3 13.51 -10.32 2.62
CA PRO A 3 12.28 -9.98 3.35
C PRO A 3 12.55 -9.51 4.78
N GLY A 4 13.61 -10.00 5.44
CA GLY A 4 14.00 -9.53 6.77
C GLY A 4 14.45 -8.08 6.79
N ILE A 5 15.20 -7.64 5.76
CA ILE A 5 15.63 -6.24 5.64
C ILE A 5 14.41 -5.33 5.47
N ILE A 6 13.51 -5.68 4.55
CA ILE A 6 12.29 -4.92 4.30
C ILE A 6 11.40 -4.88 5.55
N GLY A 7 11.25 -6.01 6.26
CA GLY A 7 10.47 -6.09 7.50
C GLY A 7 10.98 -5.15 8.60
N VAL A 8 12.29 -5.11 8.83
CA VAL A 8 12.88 -4.21 9.83
C VAL A 8 12.77 -2.74 9.41
N MET A 9 12.92 -2.44 8.11
CA MET A 9 12.69 -1.09 7.59
C MET A 9 11.23 -0.64 7.82
N MET A 10 10.25 -1.50 7.52
CA MET A 10 8.83 -1.22 7.78
C MET A 10 8.55 -1.00 9.27
N ALA A 11 9.10 -1.83 10.15
CA ALA A 11 8.97 -1.67 11.60
C ALA A 11 9.57 -0.35 12.09
N THR A 12 10.71 0.05 11.52
CA THR A 12 11.36 1.33 11.83
C THR A 12 10.47 2.52 11.43
N GLU A 13 9.82 2.47 10.26
CA GLU A 13 8.87 3.52 9.84
C GLU A 13 7.65 3.58 10.75
N ALA A 14 7.12 2.43 11.18
CA ALA A 14 6.02 2.38 12.12
C ALA A 14 6.38 3.05 13.45
N ILE A 15 7.57 2.80 13.99
CA ILE A 15 8.07 3.43 15.22
C ILE A 15 8.18 4.95 15.05
N LYS A 16 8.79 5.42 13.95
CA LYS A 16 8.89 6.87 13.66
C LYS A 16 7.51 7.53 13.63
N TYR A 17 6.55 6.89 12.97
CA TYR A 17 5.19 7.39 12.87
C TYR A 17 4.48 7.44 14.22
N ILE A 18 4.53 6.35 14.99
CA ILE A 18 3.87 6.27 16.32
C ILE A 18 4.43 7.29 17.30
N LEU A 19 5.75 7.50 17.31
CA LEU A 19 6.41 8.42 18.24
C LEU A 19 6.44 9.87 17.74
N GLY A 20 6.04 10.13 16.50
CA GLY A 20 6.12 11.45 15.89
C GLY A 20 7.56 11.98 15.77
N ILE A 21 8.53 11.10 15.52
CA ILE A 21 9.96 11.45 15.44
C ILE A 21 10.55 11.22 14.05
N GLY A 22 11.57 12.01 13.72
CA GLY A 22 12.24 11.96 12.43
C GLY A 22 11.31 12.33 11.27
N GLU A 23 11.66 11.87 10.07
CA GLU A 23 10.87 12.09 8.85
C GLU A 23 10.41 10.73 8.30
N PRO A 24 9.15 10.33 8.52
CA PRO A 24 8.58 9.12 7.94
C PRO A 24 8.62 9.13 6.40
N LEU A 25 8.65 7.95 5.78
CA LEU A 25 8.62 7.77 4.33
C LEU A 25 7.22 8.00 3.69
N ILE A 26 6.37 8.81 4.33
CA ILE A 26 5.03 9.12 3.81
C ILE A 26 5.15 9.81 2.45
N GLY A 27 4.35 9.34 1.48
CA GLY A 27 4.35 9.87 0.11
C GLY A 27 5.61 9.50 -0.68
N ARG A 28 6.40 8.53 -0.21
CA ARG A 28 7.63 8.09 -0.87
C ARG A 28 7.68 6.58 -1.00
N LEU A 29 8.24 6.11 -2.10
CA LEU A 29 8.47 4.70 -2.39
C LEU A 29 9.98 4.42 -2.37
N ILE A 30 10.40 3.42 -1.61
CA ILE A 30 11.77 2.89 -1.65
C ILE A 30 11.81 1.66 -2.57
N LEU A 31 12.69 1.70 -3.57
CA LEU A 31 13.08 0.52 -4.34
C LEU A 31 14.40 0.01 -3.77
N TYR A 32 14.40 -1.23 -3.28
CA TYR A 32 15.60 -1.91 -2.79
C TYR A 32 16.04 -2.96 -3.81
N GLU A 33 17.23 -2.78 -4.37
CA GLU A 33 17.85 -3.71 -5.30
C GLU A 33 18.85 -4.57 -4.52
N ALA A 34 18.52 -5.85 -4.36
CA ALA A 34 19.17 -6.71 -3.38
C ALA A 34 20.51 -7.29 -3.82
N LEU A 35 20.74 -7.43 -5.13
CA LEU A 35 21.97 -8.04 -5.66
C LEU A 35 23.13 -7.05 -5.63
N GLY A 36 22.88 -5.79 -5.99
CA GLY A 36 23.83 -4.70 -5.93
C GLY A 36 23.80 -3.90 -4.62
N MET A 37 22.89 -4.23 -3.69
CA MET A 37 22.74 -3.55 -2.39
C MET A 37 22.51 -2.03 -2.53
N THR A 38 21.74 -1.64 -3.54
CA THR A 38 21.40 -0.24 -3.79
C THR A 38 19.95 0.04 -3.45
N TYR A 39 19.65 1.30 -3.12
CA TYR A 39 18.27 1.74 -2.97
C TYR A 39 18.02 3.05 -3.70
N ARG A 40 16.77 3.27 -4.08
CA ARG A 40 16.30 4.53 -4.65
C ARG A 40 15.02 4.95 -3.96
N GLU A 41 14.95 6.22 -3.60
CA GLU A 41 13.74 6.85 -3.11
C GLU A 41 13.06 7.59 -4.27
N MET A 42 11.75 7.43 -4.38
CA MET A 42 10.93 8.13 -5.37
C MET A 42 9.75 8.77 -4.67
N LYS A 43 9.35 9.95 -5.13
CA LYS A 43 8.10 10.59 -4.67
C LYS A 43 6.91 9.89 -5.32
N THR A 44 5.90 9.57 -4.52
CA THR A 44 4.63 9.00 -4.97
C THR A 44 3.58 10.10 -4.92
N VAL A 45 2.92 10.35 -6.06
CA VAL A 45 1.86 11.35 -6.17
C VAL A 45 0.52 10.63 -6.22
N LYS A 46 -0.49 11.19 -5.55
CA LYS A 46 -1.88 10.71 -5.65
C LYS A 46 -2.33 10.82 -7.11
N ASP A 47 -2.93 9.76 -7.63
CA ASP A 47 -3.63 9.82 -8.91
C ASP A 47 -4.99 10.51 -8.71
N GLU A 48 -5.21 11.61 -9.42
CA GLU A 48 -6.46 12.38 -9.38
C GLU A 48 -7.66 11.57 -9.87
N GLN A 49 -7.43 10.54 -10.69
CA GLN A 49 -8.47 9.67 -11.23
C GLN A 49 -8.59 8.34 -10.46
N CYS A 50 -7.90 8.21 -9.31
CA CYS A 50 -7.92 6.97 -8.54
C CYS A 50 -9.37 6.59 -8.14
N PRO A 51 -9.89 5.43 -8.55
CA PRO A 51 -11.28 5.03 -8.22
C PRO A 51 -11.50 4.79 -6.72
N LEU A 52 -10.44 4.68 -5.92
CA LEU A 52 -10.50 4.41 -4.49
C LEU A 52 -10.34 5.67 -3.62
N CYS A 53 -9.37 6.54 -3.94
CA CYS A 53 -9.01 7.66 -3.05
C CYS A 53 -9.03 9.02 -3.72
N SER A 54 -9.47 9.14 -4.99
CA SER A 54 -9.72 10.44 -5.62
C SER A 54 -10.82 11.22 -4.88
N ASP A 55 -11.07 12.45 -5.33
CA ASP A 55 -12.11 13.30 -4.74
C ASP A 55 -13.53 12.82 -5.12
N ASN A 56 -13.63 11.91 -6.11
CA ASN A 56 -14.87 11.25 -6.53
C ASN A 56 -14.66 9.72 -6.58
N PRO A 57 -14.52 9.03 -5.44
CA PRO A 57 -14.28 7.59 -5.42
C PRO A 57 -15.51 6.81 -5.87
N VAL A 58 -15.27 5.74 -6.64
CA VAL A 58 -16.30 4.78 -7.08
C VAL A 58 -16.22 3.45 -6.33
N ILE A 59 -15.07 3.15 -5.72
CA ILE A 59 -14.90 2.00 -4.83
C ILE A 59 -15.18 2.50 -3.41
N THR A 60 -16.35 2.14 -2.86
CA THR A 60 -16.80 2.61 -1.54
C THR A 60 -16.98 1.50 -0.51
N GLN A 61 -16.92 0.24 -0.94
CA GLN A 61 -17.17 -0.93 -0.10
C GLN A 61 -16.29 -2.10 -0.53
N LEU A 62 -16.07 -3.02 0.41
CA LEU A 62 -15.35 -4.25 0.17
C LEU A 62 -16.26 -5.27 -0.53
N ILE A 63 -15.62 -6.32 -1.04
CA ILE A 63 -16.31 -7.52 -1.53
C ILE A 63 -16.43 -8.48 -0.35
N ASP A 64 -17.62 -9.02 -0.11
CA ASP A 64 -17.86 -9.96 0.99
C ASP A 64 -17.32 -11.36 0.68
N ASP A 65 -17.57 -11.85 -0.53
CA ASP A 65 -17.13 -13.17 -0.96
C ASP A 65 -15.86 -13.07 -1.81
N TYR A 66 -14.72 -12.99 -1.11
CA TYR A 66 -13.41 -12.91 -1.75
C TYR A 66 -13.10 -14.16 -2.59
N ASP A 67 -13.50 -15.34 -2.13
CA ASP A 67 -13.23 -16.60 -2.82
C ASP A 67 -14.07 -16.68 -4.11
N ALA A 68 -15.35 -16.30 -4.08
CA ALA A 68 -16.18 -16.21 -5.28
C ALA A 68 -15.66 -15.16 -6.28
N ALA A 69 -15.23 -13.99 -5.81
CA ALA A 69 -14.67 -12.95 -6.67
C ALA A 69 -13.32 -13.34 -7.30
N ALA A 70 -12.54 -14.19 -6.63
CA ALA A 70 -11.30 -14.74 -7.19
C ALA A 70 -11.57 -15.76 -8.31
N GLU A 71 -12.68 -16.50 -8.22
CA GLU A 71 -13.11 -17.45 -9.25
C GLU A 71 -13.84 -16.76 -10.42
N ASN A 72 -14.68 -15.76 -10.15
CA ASN A 72 -15.38 -14.96 -11.16
C ASN A 72 -15.44 -13.48 -10.77
N PRO A 73 -14.69 -12.59 -11.44
CA PRO A 73 -14.69 -11.16 -11.14
C PRO A 73 -16.05 -10.46 -11.36
N GLU A 74 -16.98 -11.07 -12.09
CA GLU A 74 -18.31 -10.51 -12.38
C GLU A 74 -19.35 -10.82 -11.28
N THR A 75 -19.08 -11.72 -10.33
CA THR A 75 -19.99 -12.00 -9.20
C THR A 75 -19.89 -10.96 -8.08
N TYR A 76 -19.64 -9.70 -8.45
CA TYR A 76 -19.58 -8.58 -7.51
C TYR A 76 -20.93 -8.42 -6.81
N GLU A 77 -20.99 -8.86 -5.56
CA GLU A 77 -21.99 -8.43 -4.60
C GLU A 77 -21.30 -7.52 -3.57
N PRO A 78 -21.82 -6.30 -3.38
CA PRO A 78 -21.27 -5.38 -2.39
C PRO A 78 -21.44 -5.91 -0.98
N ALA A 79 -20.52 -5.53 -0.09
CA ALA A 79 -20.59 -5.94 1.30
C ALA A 79 -21.93 -5.59 1.96
N ALA A 80 -22.59 -6.57 2.59
CA ALA A 80 -23.81 -6.34 3.36
C ALA A 80 -23.46 -5.61 4.67
N ASP A 81 -24.14 -4.48 4.92
CA ASP A 81 -23.95 -3.58 6.06
C ASP A 81 -23.78 -4.26 7.44
#